data_AF-A0A0W1JM18-F1
#
_entry.id   AF-A0A0W1JM18-F1
#
_cell.length_a   1.000
_cell.length_b   1.000
_cell.length_c   1.000
_cell.angle_alpha   90.00
_cell.angle_beta   90.00
_cell.angle_gamma   90.00
#
_symmetry.space_group_name_H-M   'P 1'
#
loop_
_entity.id
_entity.type
_entity.pdbx_description
1 polymer ?
#
loop_
_entity_poly.entity_id
_entity_poly.type
_entity_poly.pdbx_seq_one_letter_code
_entity_poly.pdbx_strand_id
1 'polypeptide(L)'
;MMTCRLDKLLLQDLLDGTIDPLEKLLVDEHLKNCPECRKELNELKLLFWDLNDKSIYEIELPHELDQQLDQLKDLLLEQVSEPSPQSTFTTLMEIQRKNIKSASKFLDYVPGVKTGNHLAKEGLKATPSALKLVSKGLLKSTKLLKAK
;
A
#
# COMPACT_ATOMS: atom_id res chain seq x y z
N MET A 1 33.97 -42.77 4.73
CA MET A 1 33.68 -41.32 4.66
C MET A 1 33.64 -40.94 3.19
N MET A 2 32.44 -40.78 2.64
CA MET A 2 32.25 -40.28 1.27
C MET A 2 32.48 -38.77 1.35
N THR A 3 33.58 -38.27 0.78
CA THR A 3 33.86 -36.84 0.75
C THR A 3 32.77 -36.12 -0.06
N CYS A 4 31.91 -35.28 0.55
CA CYS A 4 31.03 -34.36 -0.18
C CYS A 4 31.92 -33.50 -1.08
N ARG A 5 31.67 -33.49 -2.40
CA ARG A 5 32.39 -32.67 -3.40
C ARG A 5 31.52 -31.56 -3.98
N LEU A 6 30.35 -31.31 -3.37
CA LEU A 6 29.49 -30.22 -3.77
C LEU A 6 30.19 -28.90 -3.41
N ASP A 7 30.15 -27.93 -4.32
CA ASP A 7 30.57 -26.58 -4.02
C ASP A 7 29.62 -25.97 -2.99
N LYS A 8 30.17 -25.47 -1.88
CA LYS A 8 29.39 -24.90 -0.78
C LYS A 8 28.73 -23.58 -1.16
N LEU A 9 29.26 -22.88 -2.16
CA LEU A 9 28.65 -21.65 -2.68
C LEU A 9 27.24 -21.91 -3.22
N LEU A 10 27.01 -23.08 -3.84
CA LEU A 10 25.69 -23.46 -4.34
C LEU A 10 24.64 -23.58 -3.24
N LEU A 11 25.03 -23.89 -1.99
CA LEU A 11 24.11 -23.90 -0.87
C LEU A 11 23.69 -22.48 -0.45
N GLN A 12 24.61 -21.50 -0.57
CA GLN A 12 24.32 -20.09 -0.32
C GLN A 12 23.45 -19.52 -1.44
N ASP A 13 23.81 -19.76 -2.71
CA ASP A 13 23.02 -19.34 -3.87
C ASP A 13 21.60 -19.94 -3.85
N LEU A 14 21.46 -21.17 -3.35
CA LEU A 14 20.15 -21.80 -3.13
C LEU A 14 19.32 -21.06 -2.06
N LEU A 15 19.96 -20.55 -1.00
CA LEU A 15 19.28 -19.79 0.06
C LEU A 15 18.91 -18.38 -0.39
N ASP A 16 19.83 -17.71 -1.09
CA ASP A 16 19.63 -16.36 -1.60
C ASP A 16 18.68 -16.32 -2.82
N GLY A 17 18.38 -17.49 -3.40
CA GLY A 17 17.49 -17.61 -4.56
C GLY A 17 18.15 -17.20 -5.88
N THR A 18 19.47 -17.13 -5.91
CA THR A 18 20.30 -16.73 -7.07
C THR A 18 20.84 -17.91 -7.88
N ILE A 19 20.65 -19.13 -7.40
CA ILE A 19 21.11 -20.36 -8.06
C ILE A 19 20.47 -20.57 -9.45
N ASP A 20 21.28 -21.04 -10.41
CA ASP A 20 20.77 -21.40 -11.74
C ASP A 20 19.78 -22.57 -11.66
N PRO A 21 18.71 -22.61 -12.50
CA PRO A 21 17.74 -23.70 -12.48
C PRO A 21 18.33 -25.11 -12.67
N LEU A 22 19.40 -25.26 -13.46
CA LEU A 22 20.05 -26.56 -13.67
C LEU A 22 20.86 -26.97 -12.44
N GLU A 23 21.60 -26.03 -11.85
CA GLU A 23 22.38 -26.24 -10.64
C GLU A 23 21.48 -26.58 -9.46
N LYS A 24 20.34 -25.90 -9.35
CA LYS A 24 19.32 -26.17 -8.33
C LYS A 24 18.86 -27.62 -8.35
N LEU A 25 18.57 -28.17 -9.53
CA LEU A 25 18.12 -29.55 -9.66
C LEU A 25 19.19 -30.54 -9.19
N LEU A 26 20.47 -30.23 -9.48
CA LEU A 26 21.61 -31.06 -9.07
C LEU A 26 21.83 -30.99 -7.56
N VAL A 27 21.73 -29.80 -6.96
CA VAL A 27 21.80 -29.59 -5.51
C VAL A 27 20.64 -30.29 -4.80
N ASP A 28 19.41 -30.20 -5.31
CA ASP A 28 18.25 -30.87 -4.72
C ASP A 28 18.40 -32.39 -4.69
N GLU A 29 18.90 -32.99 -5.77
CA GLU A 29 19.22 -34.43 -5.80
C GLU A 29 20.39 -34.79 -4.86
N HIS A 30 21.38 -33.92 -4.74
CA HIS A 30 22.47 -34.10 -3.80
C HIS A 30 21.99 -34.07 -2.34
N LEU A 31 21.13 -33.11 -2.00
CA LEU A 31 20.56 -32.94 -0.66
C LEU A 31 19.71 -34.13 -0.21
N LYS A 32 19.13 -34.91 -1.13
CA LYS A 32 18.44 -36.16 -0.78
C LYS A 32 19.40 -37.22 -0.26
N ASN A 33 20.65 -37.23 -0.74
CA ASN A 33 21.60 -38.32 -0.49
C ASN A 33 22.72 -37.94 0.49
N CYS A 34 23.05 -36.65 0.64
CA CYS A 34 24.17 -36.20 1.46
C CYS A 34 23.71 -35.58 2.80
N PRO A 35 23.95 -36.22 3.96
CA PRO A 35 23.56 -35.68 5.26
C PRO A 35 24.42 -34.49 5.70
N GLU A 36 25.69 -34.42 5.31
CA GLU A 36 26.60 -33.31 5.66
C GLU A 36 26.10 -32.01 5.02
N CYS A 37 25.87 -32.05 3.72
CA CYS A 37 25.47 -30.89 2.94
C CYS A 37 24.01 -30.45 3.30
N ARG A 38 23.16 -31.36 3.84
CA ARG A 38 21.89 -30.98 4.51
C ARG A 38 22.09 -30.26 5.86
N LYS A 39 23.04 -30.71 6.67
CA LYS A 39 23.33 -30.11 7.97
C LYS A 39 23.84 -28.68 7.78
N GLU A 40 24.77 -28.47 6.86
CA GLU A 40 25.29 -27.14 6.52
C GLU A 40 24.18 -26.20 6.02
N LEU A 41 23.29 -26.69 5.14
CA LEU A 41 22.15 -25.90 4.67
C LEU A 41 21.22 -25.47 5.83
N ASN A 42 20.99 -26.34 6.81
CA ASN A 42 20.17 -26.01 7.97
C ASN A 42 20.85 -24.98 8.88
N GLU A 43 22.16 -25.08 9.10
CA GLU A 43 22.93 -24.09 9.86
C GLU A 43 22.85 -22.71 9.20
N LEU A 44 23.02 -22.65 7.87
CA LEU A 44 22.89 -21.40 7.11
C LEU A 44 21.46 -20.81 7.20
N LYS A 45 20.41 -21.65 7.16
CA LYS A 45 19.02 -21.19 7.32
C LYS A 45 18.75 -20.56 8.68
N LEU A 46 19.29 -21.16 9.74
CA LEU A 46 19.14 -20.64 11.10
C LEU A 46 19.80 -19.27 11.22
N LEU A 47 21.04 -19.13 10.72
CA LEU A 47 21.74 -17.85 10.69
C LEU A 47 20.97 -16.79 9.87
N PHE A 48 20.44 -17.17 8.71
CA PHE A 48 19.64 -16.26 7.89
C PHE A 48 18.36 -15.81 8.60
N TRP A 49 17.73 -16.70 9.36
CA TRP A 49 16.57 -16.37 10.17
C TRP A 49 16.94 -15.39 11.30
N ASP A 50 18.00 -15.67 12.04
CA ASP A 50 18.48 -14.81 13.13
C ASP A 50 18.81 -13.40 12.61
N LEU A 51 19.46 -13.29 11.45
CA LEU A 51 19.78 -12.00 10.81
C LEU A 51 18.54 -11.27 10.28
N ASN A 52 17.50 -12.00 9.86
CA ASN A 52 16.28 -11.39 9.35
C ASN A 52 15.28 -11.05 10.48
N ASP A 53 15.56 -11.46 11.71
CA ASP A 53 14.72 -11.10 12.85
C ASP A 53 14.90 -9.62 13.22
N LYS A 54 14.07 -8.79 12.60
CA LYS A 54 14.02 -7.34 12.82
C LYS A 54 13.62 -6.97 14.25
N SER A 55 13.11 -7.90 15.05
CA SER A 55 12.79 -7.64 16.45
C SER A 55 14.03 -7.54 17.35
N ILE A 56 15.19 -8.03 16.86
CA ILE A 56 16.47 -8.00 17.58
C ILE A 56 17.18 -6.64 17.39
N TYR A 57 16.85 -5.91 16.32
CA TYR A 57 17.48 -4.63 16.01
C TYR A 57 16.68 -3.48 16.60
N GLU A 58 17.13 -2.95 17.74
CA GLU A 58 16.71 -1.63 18.20
C GLU A 58 17.44 -0.59 17.34
N ILE A 59 16.76 -0.09 16.31
CA ILE A 59 17.31 0.96 15.44
C ILE A 59 17.17 2.28 16.21
N GLU A 60 18.24 2.73 16.86
CA GLU A 60 18.32 4.09 17.39
C GLU A 60 18.32 5.08 16.21
N LEU A 61 17.26 5.87 16.09
CA LEU A 61 17.16 6.89 15.04
C LEU A 61 18.23 7.97 15.28
N PRO A 62 19.18 8.19 14.36
CA PRO A 62 20.17 9.24 14.52
C PRO A 62 19.48 10.59 14.67
N HIS A 63 19.92 11.40 15.64
CA HIS A 63 19.31 12.70 15.96
C HIS A 63 19.13 13.61 14.73
N GLU A 64 20.06 13.57 13.79
CA GLU A 64 20.00 14.37 12.57
C GLU A 64 18.87 13.94 11.62
N LEU A 65 18.55 12.64 11.56
CA LEU A 65 17.40 12.13 10.81
C LEU A 65 16.08 12.54 11.45
N ASP A 66 16.02 12.58 12.78
CA ASP A 66 14.83 13.01 13.53
C ASP A 66 14.52 14.49 13.25
N GLN A 67 15.56 15.34 13.27
CA GLN A 67 15.44 16.75 12.89
C GLN A 67 14.97 16.95 11.46
N GLN A 68 15.46 16.16 10.51
CA GLN A 68 15.01 16.21 9.12
C GLN A 68 13.56 15.75 8.95
N LEU A 69 13.13 14.74 9.73
CA LEU A 69 11.75 14.27 9.75
C LEU A 69 10.81 15.35 10.27
N ASP A 70 11.18 16.05 11.34
CA ASP A 70 10.36 17.13 11.88
C ASP A 70 10.26 18.31 10.92
N GLN A 71 11.36 18.70 10.27
CA GLN A 71 11.33 19.70 9.20
C GLN A 71 10.41 19.30 8.04
N LEU A 72 10.45 18.03 7.62
CA LEU A 72 9.55 17.51 6.59
C LEU A 72 8.08 17.53 7.02
N LYS A 73 7.79 17.16 8.28
CA LYS A 73 6.43 17.23 8.82
C LYS A 73 5.91 18.66 8.81
N ASP A 74 6.72 19.63 9.24
CA ASP A 74 6.36 21.04 9.26
C ASP A 74 6.08 21.58 7.86
N LEU A 75 6.94 21.27 6.88
CA LEU A 75 6.72 21.65 5.48
C LEU A 75 5.43 21.06 4.91
N LEU A 76 5.13 19.79 5.21
CA LEU A 76 3.88 19.15 4.76
C LEU A 76 2.65 19.75 5.46
N LEU A 77 2.76 20.07 6.75
CA LEU A 77 1.69 20.73 7.52
C LEU A 77 1.42 22.15 7.00
N GLU A 78 2.46 22.88 6.61
CA GLU A 78 2.34 24.23 6.07
C GLU A 78 1.72 24.22 4.66
N GLN A 79 2.06 23.23 3.83
CA GLN A 79 1.38 22.99 2.54
C GLN A 79 -0.10 22.64 2.68
N VAL A 80 -0.50 22.02 3.80
CA VAL A 80 -1.90 21.74 4.12
C VAL A 80 -2.60 22.96 4.75
N SER A 81 -1.83 23.86 5.36
CA SER A 81 -2.37 24.96 6.17
C SER A 81 -2.62 26.27 5.43
N GLU A 82 -2.45 26.38 4.11
CA GLU A 82 -2.89 27.59 3.40
C GLU A 82 -4.39 27.85 3.67
N PRO A 83 -4.76 28.88 4.46
CA PRO A 83 -6.14 29.25 4.63
C PRO A 83 -6.49 30.11 3.42
N SER A 84 -6.94 29.47 2.34
CA SER A 84 -7.51 30.22 1.22
C SER A 84 -8.67 31.08 1.77
N PRO A 85 -8.75 32.38 1.47
CA PRO A 85 -9.85 33.27 1.91
C PRO A 85 -11.16 32.98 1.15
N GLN A 86 -11.33 31.76 0.63
CA GLN A 86 -12.54 31.31 -0.01
C GLN A 86 -13.34 30.55 1.04
N SER A 87 -14.59 30.97 1.23
CA SER A 87 -15.55 30.48 2.22
C SER A 87 -15.32 29.00 2.57
N THR A 88 -15.31 28.64 3.84
CA THR A 88 -15.21 27.26 4.34
C THR A 88 -16.07 26.27 3.52
N PHE A 89 -17.20 26.74 2.97
CA PHE A 89 -18.04 26.00 2.04
C PHE A 89 -17.40 25.66 0.68
N THR A 90 -16.71 26.58 0.01
CA THR A 90 -16.03 26.30 -1.29
C THR A 90 -14.91 25.29 -1.12
N THR A 91 -14.14 25.39 -0.04
CA THR A 91 -13.06 24.43 0.28
C THR A 91 -13.63 23.06 0.61
N LEU A 92 -14.70 22.98 1.42
CA LEU A 92 -15.40 21.72 1.69
C LEU A 92 -16.00 21.11 0.41
N MET A 93 -16.58 21.94 -0.46
CA MET A 93 -17.13 21.49 -1.74
C MET A 93 -16.04 20.95 -2.67
N GLU A 94 -14.87 21.58 -2.68
CA GLU A 94 -13.73 21.14 -3.49
C GLU A 94 -13.13 19.83 -2.96
N ILE A 95 -12.98 19.70 -1.63
CA ILE A 95 -12.54 18.47 -0.98
C ILE A 95 -13.52 17.33 -1.27
N GLN A 96 -14.83 17.56 -1.10
CA GLN A 96 -15.85 16.55 -1.43
C GLN A 96 -15.82 16.18 -2.91
N ARG A 97 -15.63 17.15 -3.81
CA ARG A 97 -15.50 16.90 -5.26
C ARG A 97 -14.27 16.05 -5.59
N LYS A 98 -13.13 16.33 -4.95
CA LYS A 98 -11.89 15.54 -5.10
C LYS A 98 -12.08 14.12 -4.57
N ASN A 99 -12.68 13.95 -3.40
CA ASN A 99 -12.95 12.63 -2.81
C ASN A 99 -13.90 11.79 -3.68
N ILE A 100 -14.99 12.38 -4.20
CA ILE A 100 -15.92 11.70 -5.11
C ILE A 100 -15.20 11.30 -6.41
N LYS A 101 -14.36 12.19 -6.97
CA LYS A 101 -13.59 11.89 -8.19
C LYS A 101 -12.59 10.75 -7.97
N SER A 102 -11.93 10.70 -6.82
CA SER A 102 -11.03 9.60 -6.47
C SER A 102 -11.79 8.29 -6.24
N ALA A 103 -12.92 8.33 -5.52
CA ALA A 103 -13.77 7.17 -5.31
C ALA A 103 -14.38 6.65 -6.64
N SER A 104 -14.70 7.54 -7.59
CA SER A 104 -15.27 7.14 -8.87
C SER A 104 -14.27 6.47 -9.81
N LYS A 105 -12.96 6.73 -9.67
CA LYS A 105 -11.92 6.06 -10.49
C LYS A 105 -11.90 4.54 -10.31
N PHE A 106 -12.30 4.03 -9.14
CA PHE A 106 -12.42 2.59 -8.92
C PHE A 106 -13.44 1.96 -9.88
N LEU A 107 -14.51 2.69 -10.25
CA LEU A 107 -15.53 2.22 -11.16
C LEU A 107 -15.00 2.00 -12.58
N ASP A 108 -13.95 2.72 -12.98
CA ASP A 108 -13.29 2.53 -14.29
C ASP A 108 -12.63 1.14 -14.42
N TYR A 109 -12.30 0.50 -13.29
CA TYR A 109 -11.71 -0.83 -13.22
C TYR A 109 -12.72 -1.96 -13.01
N VAL A 110 -14.01 -1.64 -12.83
CA VAL A 110 -15.06 -2.66 -12.67
C VAL A 110 -15.65 -2.99 -14.05
N PRO A 111 -15.40 -4.18 -14.60
CA PRO A 111 -15.91 -4.57 -15.92
C PRO A 111 -17.44 -4.57 -15.94
N GLY A 112 -18.03 -3.89 -16.91
CA GLY A 112 -19.49 -3.71 -17.05
C GLY A 112 -20.00 -2.35 -16.55
N VAL A 113 -19.20 -1.60 -15.79
CA VAL A 113 -19.56 -0.28 -15.25
C VAL A 113 -19.02 0.81 -16.19
N LYS A 114 -19.51 0.84 -17.43
CA LYS A 114 -19.26 2.01 -18.28
C LYS A 114 -19.87 3.21 -17.57
N THR A 115 -19.09 4.28 -17.42
CA THR A 115 -19.39 5.62 -16.86
C THR A 115 -20.58 6.27 -17.59
N GLY A 116 -21.75 5.66 -17.45
CA GLY A 116 -22.95 5.97 -18.19
C GLY A 116 -23.99 6.55 -17.24
N ASN A 117 -24.67 7.60 -17.71
CA ASN A 117 -25.80 8.28 -17.08
C ASN A 117 -26.94 7.36 -16.58
N HIS A 118 -26.86 6.04 -16.82
CA HIS A 118 -27.80 5.02 -16.38
C HIS A 118 -27.76 4.77 -14.87
N LEU A 119 -26.56 4.63 -14.27
CA LEU A 119 -26.44 4.38 -12.82
C LEU A 119 -26.87 5.58 -11.98
N ALA A 120 -26.60 6.81 -12.46
CA ALA A 120 -27.13 8.02 -11.85
C ALA A 120 -28.66 8.10 -11.95
N LYS A 121 -29.25 7.68 -13.09
CA LYS A 121 -30.71 7.63 -13.27
C LYS A 121 -31.39 6.58 -12.39
N GLU A 122 -30.76 5.43 -12.18
CA GLU A 122 -31.33 4.38 -11.31
C GLU A 122 -31.12 4.68 -9.83
N GLY A 123 -29.98 5.25 -9.45
CA GLY A 123 -29.76 5.75 -8.08
C GLY A 123 -30.76 6.83 -7.67
N LEU A 124 -31.18 7.69 -8.60
CA LEU A 124 -32.25 8.69 -8.40
C LEU A 124 -33.66 8.09 -8.32
N LYS A 125 -33.89 6.93 -8.95
CA LYS A 125 -35.19 6.22 -8.93
C LYS A 125 -35.34 5.35 -7.69
N ALA A 126 -34.25 4.78 -7.19
CA ALA A 126 -34.21 3.93 -6.00
C ALA A 126 -34.13 4.73 -4.68
N THR A 127 -34.07 6.06 -4.74
CA THR A 127 -33.94 6.89 -3.54
C THR A 127 -35.29 7.00 -2.80
N PRO A 128 -35.37 6.64 -1.50
CA PRO A 128 -36.58 6.81 -0.71
C PRO A 128 -37.07 8.25 -0.73
N SER A 129 -38.39 8.47 -0.69
CA SER A 129 -39.05 9.79 -0.69
C SER A 129 -38.47 10.78 0.35
N ALA A 130 -37.87 10.26 1.43
CA ALA A 130 -37.16 11.03 2.45
C ALA A 130 -35.93 11.79 1.90
N LEU A 131 -35.13 11.17 1.03
CA LEU A 131 -33.97 11.83 0.39
C LEU A 131 -34.39 12.88 -0.64
N LYS A 132 -35.55 12.70 -1.28
CA LYS A 132 -36.19 13.73 -2.13
C LYS A 132 -36.54 14.99 -1.34
N LEU A 133 -37.00 14.85 -0.10
CA LEU A 133 -37.28 15.98 0.80
C LEU A 133 -36.00 16.69 1.24
N VAL A 134 -34.95 15.94 1.56
CA VAL A 134 -33.62 16.50 1.90
C VAL A 134 -33.05 17.32 0.74
N SER A 135 -33.18 16.83 -0.50
CA SER A 135 -32.72 17.56 -1.70
C SER A 135 -33.48 18.89 -1.93
N LYS A 136 -34.79 18.92 -1.66
CA LYS A 136 -35.60 20.15 -1.75
C LYS A 136 -35.29 21.13 -0.63
N GLY A 137 -34.97 20.63 0.57
CA GLY A 137 -34.51 21.45 1.71
C GLY A 137 -33.17 22.13 1.41
N LEU A 138 -32.22 21.38 0.85
CA LEU A 138 -30.92 21.89 0.41
C LEU A 138 -31.01 22.90 -0.74
N LEU A 139 -31.89 22.67 -1.71
CA LEU A 139 -32.13 23.64 -2.80
C LEU A 139 -32.79 24.94 -2.31
N LYS A 140 -33.63 24.88 -1.28
CA LYS A 140 -34.20 26.08 -0.65
C LYS A 140 -33.16 26.81 0.22
N SER A 141 -32.34 26.08 0.98
CA SER A 141 -31.31 26.70 1.83
C SER A 141 -30.22 27.38 1.00
N THR A 142 -29.79 26.78 -0.11
CA THR A 142 -28.82 27.39 -1.03
C THR A 142 -29.36 28.62 -1.75
N LYS A 143 -30.66 28.69 -2.04
CA LYS A 143 -31.31 29.92 -2.53
C LYS A 143 -31.38 31.02 -1.47
N LEU A 144 -31.59 30.67 -0.19
CA LEU A 144 -31.58 31.62 0.92
C LEU A 144 -30.17 32.15 1.22
N LEU A 145 -29.14 31.31 1.05
CA LEU A 145 -27.73 31.70 1.23
C LEU A 145 -27.19 32.58 0.09
N LYS A 146 -27.79 32.54 -1.10
CA LYS A 146 -27.46 33.44 -2.22
C LYS A 146 -28.24 34.77 -2.20
N ALA A 147 -29.20 34.92 -1.28
CA ALA A 147 -30.06 36.10 -1.17
C ALA A 147 -29.62 37.05 -0.03
N LYS A 148 -28.43 36.86 0.53
CA LYS A 148 -27.82 37.69 1.58
C LYS A 148 -26.42 38.08 1.14
#